data_AF-W7DFG9-F1
#
_entry.id   AF-W7DFG9-F1
#
_cell.length_a   1.000
_cell.length_b   1.000
_cell.length_c   1.000
_cell.angle_alpha   90.00
_cell.angle_beta   90.00
_cell.angle_gamma   90.00
#
_symmetry.space_group_name_H-M   'P 1'
#
loop_
_entity.id
_entity.type
_entity.pdbx_description
1 polymer ?
#
loop_
_entity_poly.entity_id
_entity_poly.type
_entity_poly.pdbx_seq_one_letter_code
_entity_poly.pdbx_strand_id
1 'polypeptide(L)' 'MMLKDAFQTIGFNGPTPSFMILWKTDEGQTKTMCYSSAEVDEQIQLHACKYTTYEVIKND' A
#
# COMPACT_ATOMS: atom_id res chain seq x y z
N MET A 1 -3.79 -5.19 16.98
CA MET A 1 -2.54 -5.13 16.21
C MET A 1 -2.56 -3.80 15.48
N MET A 2 -1.74 -2.86 15.94
CA MET A 2 -1.83 -1.44 15.57
C MET A 2 -1.25 -1.24 14.16
N LEU A 3 -1.92 -0.44 13.33
CA LEU A 3 -1.51 -0.07 11.97
C LEU A 3 -0.03 0.37 11.85
N LYS A 4 0.58 0.81 12.95
CA LYS A 4 2.00 1.19 13.03
C LYS A 4 2.97 0.03 12.73
N ASP A 5 2.63 -1.21 13.10
CA ASP A 5 3.49 -2.38 12.83
C ASP A 5 3.56 -2.75 11.34
N ALA A 6 2.55 -2.38 10.54
CA ALA A 6 2.50 -2.70 9.12
C ALA A 6 3.58 -1.95 8.30
N PHE A 7 3.98 -0.77 8.77
CA PHE A 7 5.02 0.06 8.18
C PHE A 7 6.43 -0.30 8.70
N GLN A 8 6.54 -0.86 9.90
CA GLN A 8 7.84 -1.13 10.56
C GLN A 8 8.45 -2.52 10.27
N THR A 9 7.75 -3.42 9.57
CA THR A 9 8.23 -4.79 9.30
C THR A 9 8.87 -4.97 7.92
N ILE A 10 9.72 -4.02 7.51
CA ILE A 10 10.68 -4.28 6.43
C ILE A 10 12.01 -3.77 6.98
N GLY A 11 13.01 -4.66 7.12
CA GLY A 11 14.37 -4.34 7.56
C GLY A 11 15.14 -3.50 6.53
N PHE A 12 14.50 -2.47 6.01
CA PHE A 12 14.97 -1.57 4.99
C PHE A 12 15.13 -0.21 5.64
N ASN A 13 16.36 0.29 5.72
CA ASN A 13 16.69 1.61 6.27
C ASN A 13 16.34 2.71 5.25
N GLY A 14 15.14 2.64 4.69
CA GLY A 14 14.61 3.56 3.69
C GLY A 14 13.67 4.59 4.33
N PRO A 15 13.21 5.57 3.54
CA PRO A 15 12.16 6.49 3.99
C PRO A 15 10.94 5.68 4.46
N THR A 16 10.24 6.18 5.49
CA THR A 16 8.97 5.58 5.92
C THR A 16 7.89 5.92 4.88
N PRO A 17 7.12 4.94 4.38
CA PRO A 17 6.04 5.24 3.44
C PRO A 17 4.94 6.08 4.10
N SER A 18 4.43 7.05 3.35
CA SER A 18 3.32 7.90 3.77
C SER A 18 1.97 7.22 3.54
N PHE A 19 1.90 6.29 2.58
CA PHE A 19 0.70 5.57 2.19
C PHE A 19 1.00 4.09 1.92
N MET A 20 0.02 3.24 2.12
CA MET A 20 0.06 1.83 1.77
C MET A 20 -1.25 1.46 1.09
N ILE A 21 -1.18 0.88 -0.11
CA ILE A 21 -2.35 0.34 -0.80
C ILE A 21 -2.39 -1.17 -0.54
N LEU A 22 -3.46 -1.64 0.09
CA LEU A 22 -3.79 -3.05 0.23
C LEU A 22 -4.70 -3.47 -0.90
N TRP A 23 -4.19 -4.32 -1.78
CA TRP A 23 -4.94 -4.93 -2.86
C TRP A 23 -5.54 -6.25 -2.39
N LYS A 24 -6.82 -6.46 -2.68
CA LYS A 24 -7.49 -7.76 -2.47
C LYS A 24 -7.66 -8.46 -3.81
N THR A 25 -7.24 -9.71 -3.84
CA THR A 25 -7.41 -10.63 -4.97
C THR A 25 -8.10 -11.90 -4.48
N ASP A 26 -8.59 -12.70 -5.42
CA ASP A 26 -9.15 -14.02 -5.09
C ASP A 26 -8.10 -14.94 -4.45
N GLU A 27 -6.83 -14.76 -4.84
CA GLU A 27 -5.69 -15.56 -4.38
C GLU A 27 -5.05 -15.05 -3.08
N GLY A 28 -5.45 -13.86 -2.59
CA GLY A 28 -4.92 -13.31 -1.34
C GLY A 28 -4.86 -11.79 -1.28
N GLN A 29 -3.92 -11.28 -0.46
CA GLN A 29 -3.71 -9.86 -0.26
C GLN A 29 -2.28 -9.47 -0.61
N THR A 30 -2.12 -8.38 -1.35
CA THR A 30 -0.80 -7.80 -1.65
C THR A 30 -0.79 -6.32 -1.29
N LYS A 31 0.39 -5.78 -0.98
CA LYS A 31 0.53 -4.38 -0.53
C LYS A 31 1.56 -3.62 -1.36
N THR A 32 1.23 -2.39 -1.71
CA THR A 32 2.14 -1.43 -2.34
C THR A 32 2.38 -0.27 -1.38
N MET A 33 3.65 0.05 -1.15
CA MET A 33 4.04 1.21 -0.34
C MET A 33 4.20 2.42 -1.26
N CYS A 34 3.61 3.55 -0.91
CA CYS A 34 3.67 4.80 -1.66
C CYS A 34 4.16 5.94 -0.74
N TYR A 35 4.98 6.84 -1.26
CA TYR A 35 5.55 7.94 -0.47
C TYR A 35 4.77 9.24 -0.66
N SER A 36 4.03 9.34 -1.75
CA SER A 36 3.25 10.51 -2.15
C SER A 36 1.82 10.10 -2.56
N SER A 37 0.87 11.03 -2.49
CA SER A 37 -0.50 10.80 -2.97
C SER A 37 -0.57 10.66 -4.50
N ALA A 38 0.35 11.30 -5.24
CA ALA A 38 0.45 11.14 -6.69
C ALA A 38 0.80 9.69 -7.06
N GLU A 39 1.79 9.10 -6.37
CA GLU A 39 2.15 7.68 -6.56
C GLU A 39 0.98 6.75 -6.25
N VAL A 40 0.15 7.08 -5.26
CA VAL A 40 -1.06 6.30 -4.96
C VAL A 40 -1.99 6.26 -6.16
N ASP A 41 -2.27 7.41 -6.78
CA ASP A 41 -3.15 7.51 -7.94
C ASP A 41 -2.58 6.74 -9.15
N GLU A 42 -1.28 6.89 -9.42
CA GLU A 42 -0.58 6.15 -10.47
C GLU A 42 -0.68 4.63 -10.26
N GLN A 43 -0.45 4.16 -9.03
CA GLN A 43 -0.53 2.73 -8.69
C GLN A 43 -1.97 2.20 -8.82
N ILE A 44 -2.98 2.98 -8.42
CA ILE A 44 -4.40 2.65 -8.62
C ILE A 44 -4.72 2.52 -10.11
N GLN A 45 -4.32 3.48 -10.93
CA GLN A 45 -4.59 3.41 -12.36
C GLN A 45 -3.89 2.23 -13.04
N LEU A 46 -2.62 1.97 -12.69
CA LEU A 46 -1.85 0.84 -13.23
C LEU A 46 -2.43 -0.52 -12.85
N HIS A 47 -2.98 -0.64 -11.64
CA HIS A 47 -3.44 -1.91 -11.09
C HIS A 47 -4.97 -2.09 -11.06
N ALA A 48 -5.74 -1.10 -11.51
CA ALA A 48 -7.21 -1.15 -11.55
C ALA A 48 -7.77 -2.32 -12.37
N CYS A 49 -7.04 -2.79 -13.40
CA CYS A 49 -7.44 -3.93 -14.21
C CYS A 49 -7.10 -5.29 -13.55
N LYS A 50 -6.17 -5.29 -12.58
CA LYS A 50 -5.63 -6.50 -11.97
C LYS A 50 -6.32 -6.88 -10.67
N TYR A 51 -6.80 -5.90 -9.90
CA TYR A 51 -7.33 -6.11 -8.56
C TYR A 51 -8.77 -5.62 -8.45
N THR A 52 -9.63 -6.43 -7.84
CA THR A 52 -11.08 -6.16 -7.76
C THR A 52 -11.39 -5.07 -6.75
N THR A 53 -10.66 -5.04 -5.63
CA THR A 53 -10.84 -4.02 -4.59
C THR A 53 -9.49 -3.65 -3.98
N TYR A 54 -9.42 -2.42 -3.46
CA TYR A 54 -8.24 -1.91 -2.77
C TYR A 54 -8.63 -1.04 -1.58
N GLU A 55 -7.71 -0.93 -0.63
CA GLU A 55 -7.83 -0.08 0.55
C GLU A 55 -6.56 0.76 0.68
N VAL A 56 -6.70 2.08 0.81
CA VAL A 56 -5.55 2.99 0.99
C VAL A 56 -5.44 3.35 2.46
N ILE A 57 -4.31 3.00 3.06
CA ILE A 57 -3.96 3.31 4.44
C ILE A 57 -2.95 4.45 4.43
N LYS A 58 -3.26 5.54 5.13
CA LYS A 58 -2.33 6.64 5.34
C LYS A 58 -1.57 6.43 6.66
N ASN A 59 -0.27 6.67 6.62
CA ASN A 59 0.57 6.73 7.81
C ASN A 59 0.49 8.17 8.35
N ASP A 60 -0.16 8.36 9.48
CA ASP A 60 -0.33 9.65 10.18
C ASP A 60 0.51 9.69 11.46
#